data_AF-A0A4Z0Z393-F1
#
_entry.id   AF-A0A4Z0Z393-F1
#
_cell.length_a   1.000
_cell.length_b   1.000
_cell.length_c   1.000
_cell.angle_alpha   90.00
_cell.angle_beta   90.00
_cell.angle_gamma   90.00
#
_symmetry.space_group_name_H-M   'P 1'
#
loop_
_entity.id
_entity.type
_entity.pdbx_description
1 polymer ?
#
loop_
_entity_poly.entity_id
_entity_poly.type
_entity_poly.pdbx_seq_one_letter_code
_entity_poly.pdbx_strand_id
1 'polypeptide(L)'
;MKYSSVVSVAAAISATSAHTIFAQLGVNSVTNPVSHGIRTPTYDGPIVDVTSNSLACNGAPNPTTPSDKIIEVKAGSTVNAIWRHTLTSGSNDVMDPSHLGPTIAYLKKVGDAKTDVGYGAGWFKIQEDGYNNGVWGTSKVINNAGIHAIKIPDCLADGQYLLRAEMIALHGAGSPKGAQLYMECAQINISGGSAKASPATYSIPGIYKQNDPGLLVNIYGMTSASVYTIPGPSVFTCAAGSGAGQATTTEAGSRNGRNVEDPDLLAAPRALVHTHANNRRGEEQGAK
;
A
#
# COMPACT_ATOMS: atom_id res chain seq x y z
N MET A 1 36.38 2.25 -64.49
CA MET A 1 35.42 1.37 -63.79
C MET A 1 35.67 1.52 -62.29
N LYS A 2 34.94 2.45 -61.66
CA LYS A 2 33.96 2.22 -60.57
C LYS A 2 34.57 1.53 -59.33
N TYR A 3 35.07 2.34 -58.40
CA TYR A 3 35.40 1.92 -57.04
C TYR A 3 34.10 1.83 -56.23
N SER A 4 33.77 0.63 -55.74
CA SER A 4 32.59 0.40 -54.90
C SER A 4 32.89 0.86 -53.48
N SER A 5 32.13 1.84 -52.99
CA SER A 5 32.15 2.26 -51.59
C SER A 5 31.51 1.18 -50.72
N VAL A 6 32.27 0.65 -49.75
CA VAL A 6 31.74 -0.24 -48.72
C VAL A 6 31.01 0.63 -47.70
N VAL A 7 29.69 0.47 -47.59
CA VAL A 7 28.87 1.09 -46.55
C VAL A 7 28.90 0.18 -45.33
N SER A 8 29.56 0.61 -44.25
CA SER A 8 29.52 -0.05 -42.95
C SER A 8 28.18 0.25 -42.27
N VAL A 9 27.33 -0.76 -42.13
CA VAL A 9 26.11 -0.67 -41.32
C VAL A 9 26.49 -0.83 -39.85
N ALA A 10 26.42 0.24 -39.07
CA ALA A 10 26.55 0.18 -37.63
C ALA A 10 25.25 -0.41 -37.04
N ALA A 11 25.34 -1.59 -36.42
CA ALA A 11 24.24 -2.15 -35.65
C ALA A 11 24.10 -1.35 -34.34
N ALA A 12 23.02 -0.59 -34.22
CA ALA A 12 22.66 0.06 -32.97
C ALA A 12 22.20 -1.03 -31.97
N ILE A 13 23.01 -1.29 -30.95
CA ILE A 13 22.62 -2.14 -29.83
C ILE A 13 21.62 -1.33 -29.00
N SER A 14 20.32 -1.60 -29.17
CA SER A 14 19.31 -1.08 -28.26
C SER A 14 19.46 -1.77 -26.91
N ALA A 15 19.85 -1.03 -25.87
CA ALA A 15 19.74 -1.51 -24.50
C ALA A 15 18.25 -1.62 -24.18
N THR A 16 17.69 -2.83 -24.22
CA THR A 16 16.30 -3.06 -23.80
C THR A 16 16.24 -3.03 -22.28
N SER A 17 15.57 -2.02 -21.75
CA SER A 17 15.30 -1.81 -20.33
C SER A 17 14.31 -2.84 -19.81
N ALA A 18 14.76 -4.07 -19.58
CA ALA A 18 13.84 -5.15 -19.22
C ALA A 18 13.36 -5.06 -17.76
N HIS A 19 14.27 -4.81 -16.82
CA HIS A 19 14.06 -5.02 -15.39
C HIS A 19 14.14 -3.70 -14.60
N THR A 20 14.01 -3.72 -13.27
CA THR A 20 13.81 -2.49 -12.47
C THR A 20 14.34 -2.59 -11.04
N ILE A 21 14.62 -1.43 -10.44
CA ILE A 21 15.04 -1.22 -9.06
C ILE A 21 14.27 -0.03 -8.47
N PHE A 22 13.75 -0.16 -7.26
CA PHE A 22 13.32 0.99 -6.45
C PHE A 22 14.57 1.69 -5.90
N ALA A 23 14.99 2.77 -6.58
CA ALA A 23 16.31 3.37 -6.41
C ALA A 23 16.33 4.59 -5.48
N GLN A 24 15.22 5.33 -5.38
CA GLN A 24 15.12 6.58 -4.62
C GLN A 24 13.76 6.72 -3.95
N LEU A 25 13.70 7.32 -2.76
CA LEU A 25 12.44 7.63 -2.08
C LEU A 25 12.25 9.15 -2.03
N GLY A 26 11.16 9.62 -2.63
CA GLY A 26 10.68 10.99 -2.49
C GLY A 26 9.82 11.16 -1.24
N VAL A 27 10.08 12.22 -0.48
CA VAL A 27 9.29 12.62 0.69
C VAL A 27 8.95 14.09 0.55
N ASN A 28 7.67 14.42 0.58
CA ASN A 28 7.17 15.76 0.24
C ASN A 28 7.67 16.18 -1.16
N SER A 29 8.24 17.38 -1.28
CA SER A 29 8.78 17.91 -2.55
C SER A 29 10.25 17.56 -2.78
N VAL A 30 10.86 16.70 -1.95
CA VAL A 30 12.29 16.37 -2.02
C VAL A 30 12.48 14.90 -2.36
N THR A 31 13.24 14.62 -3.42
CA THR A 31 13.70 13.27 -3.76
C THR A 31 15.09 13.04 -3.19
N ASN A 32 15.24 12.03 -2.33
CA ASN A 32 16.55 11.66 -1.78
C ASN A 32 17.48 11.12 -2.88
N PRO A 33 18.81 11.22 -2.72
CA PRO A 33 19.77 10.64 -3.67
C PRO A 33 19.58 9.12 -3.87
N VAL A 34 20.09 8.59 -4.99
CA VAL A 34 20.09 7.14 -5.27
C VAL A 34 20.69 6.36 -4.10
N SER A 35 20.00 5.29 -3.69
CA SER A 35 20.38 4.40 -2.58
C SER A 35 20.44 5.07 -1.20
N HIS A 36 20.05 6.34 -1.07
CA HIS A 36 19.98 7.00 0.23
C HIS A 36 18.84 6.40 1.06
N GLY A 37 19.17 5.68 2.12
CA GLY A 37 18.19 5.03 2.99
C GLY A 37 17.47 3.86 2.34
N ILE A 38 17.95 3.33 1.20
CA ILE A 38 17.36 2.18 0.51
C ILE A 38 18.43 1.12 0.30
N ARG A 39 18.09 -0.14 0.55
CA ARG A 39 18.97 -1.30 0.35
C ARG A 39 18.88 -1.79 -1.08
N THR A 40 19.50 -1.06 -1.99
CA THR A 40 19.43 -1.34 -3.43
C THR A 40 20.39 -2.46 -3.84
N PRO A 41 19.99 -3.34 -4.76
CA PRO A 41 20.92 -4.23 -5.46
C PRO A 41 21.69 -3.46 -6.55
N THR A 42 22.78 -4.05 -7.05
CA THR A 42 23.47 -3.53 -8.25
C THR A 42 22.91 -4.13 -9.55
N TYR A 43 22.39 -5.37 -9.47
CA TYR A 43 21.71 -6.05 -10.57
C TYR A 43 20.20 -5.93 -10.38
N ASP A 44 19.49 -5.63 -11.45
CA ASP A 44 18.06 -5.35 -11.50
C ASP A 44 17.19 -6.59 -11.70
N GLY A 45 17.77 -7.80 -11.66
CA GLY A 45 17.04 -9.05 -11.83
C GLY A 45 16.00 -9.34 -10.73
N PRO A 46 15.00 -10.19 -11.01
CA PRO A 46 13.91 -10.43 -10.09
C PRO A 46 14.24 -11.50 -9.05
N ILE A 47 13.45 -11.52 -7.98
CA ILE A 47 13.24 -12.72 -7.16
C ILE A 47 12.06 -13.49 -7.74
N VAL A 48 12.20 -14.80 -7.92
CA VAL A 48 11.14 -15.68 -8.44
C VAL A 48 10.69 -16.75 -7.44
N ASP A 49 11.52 -17.02 -6.41
CA ASP A 49 11.21 -17.99 -5.36
C ASP A 49 10.57 -17.28 -4.16
N VAL A 50 9.25 -17.40 -4.04
CA VAL A 50 8.46 -16.76 -2.97
C VAL A 50 8.70 -17.36 -1.58
N THR A 51 9.44 -18.47 -1.48
CA THR A 51 9.81 -19.09 -0.20
C THR A 51 11.16 -18.59 0.33
N SER A 52 11.92 -17.86 -0.48
CA SER A 52 13.23 -17.33 -0.11
C SER A 52 13.14 -16.15 0.86
N ASN A 53 14.11 -16.03 1.77
CA ASN A 53 14.30 -14.83 2.58
C ASN A 53 14.55 -13.57 1.73
N SER A 54 15.08 -13.72 0.52
CA SER A 54 15.27 -12.60 -0.43
C SER A 54 13.94 -11.95 -0.84
N LEU A 55 12.80 -12.61 -0.64
CA LEU A 55 11.49 -12.01 -0.91
C LEU A 55 11.21 -10.77 -0.03
N ALA A 56 11.83 -10.70 1.15
CA ALA A 56 11.58 -9.61 2.09
C ALA A 56 12.10 -8.26 1.59
N CYS A 57 13.39 -8.16 1.26
CA CYS A 57 14.05 -6.90 0.96
C CYS A 57 15.08 -7.05 -0.18
N ASN A 58 14.82 -7.92 -1.14
CA ASN A 58 15.81 -8.42 -2.09
C ASN A 58 16.94 -9.19 -1.37
N GLY A 59 17.93 -9.65 -2.13
CA GLY A 59 19.04 -10.44 -1.65
C GLY A 59 19.45 -11.46 -2.69
N ALA A 60 20.22 -12.49 -2.28
CA ALA A 60 20.70 -13.52 -3.20
C ALA A 60 19.57 -14.03 -4.14
N PRO A 61 19.80 -14.09 -5.46
CA PRO A 61 21.10 -13.95 -6.14
C PRO A 61 21.53 -12.50 -6.43
N ASN A 62 20.78 -11.48 -6.00
CA ASN A 62 21.04 -10.06 -6.23
C ASN A 62 21.53 -9.40 -4.91
N PRO A 63 22.84 -9.32 -4.65
CA PRO A 63 23.34 -8.75 -3.40
C PRO A 63 22.92 -7.29 -3.26
N THR A 64 22.35 -6.93 -2.12
CA THR A 64 21.97 -5.56 -1.79
C THR A 64 23.09 -4.82 -1.07
N THR A 65 23.19 -3.52 -1.28
CA THR A 65 24.11 -2.63 -0.58
C THR A 65 23.47 -2.11 0.72
N PRO A 66 24.11 -2.26 1.90
CA PRO A 66 23.61 -1.66 3.13
C PRO A 66 23.57 -0.12 3.06
N SER A 67 22.64 0.50 3.80
CA SER A 67 22.57 1.95 3.96
C SER A 67 22.59 2.32 5.44
N ASP A 68 23.39 3.31 5.83
CA ASP A 68 23.44 3.82 7.21
C ASP A 68 22.45 4.96 7.47
N LYS A 69 21.63 5.30 6.46
CA LYS A 69 20.71 6.44 6.48
C LYS A 69 19.29 6.01 6.84
N ILE A 70 18.57 6.90 7.51
CA ILE A 70 17.14 6.75 7.82
C ILE A 70 16.43 7.99 7.26
N ILE A 71 15.33 7.79 6.55
CA ILE A 71 14.55 8.87 5.95
C ILE A 71 13.40 9.25 6.88
N GLU A 72 13.31 10.53 7.24
CA GLU A 72 12.22 11.05 8.07
C GLU A 72 10.92 11.18 7.27
N VAL A 73 9.84 10.60 7.78
CA VAL A 73 8.53 10.59 7.12
C VAL A 73 7.45 10.98 8.12
N LYS A 74 6.48 11.80 7.68
CA LYS A 74 5.32 12.15 8.51
C LYS A 74 4.21 11.14 8.30
N ALA A 75 3.64 10.65 9.39
CA ALA A 75 2.43 9.83 9.31
C ALA A 75 1.33 10.65 8.59
N GLY A 76 0.54 9.98 7.74
CA GLY A 76 -0.44 10.66 6.90
C GLY A 76 0.13 11.37 5.67
N SER A 77 1.45 11.44 5.45
CA SER A 77 1.99 11.95 4.19
C SER A 77 2.00 10.86 3.10
N THR A 78 2.22 11.28 1.86
CA THR A 78 2.50 10.38 0.74
C THR A 78 3.99 10.42 0.44
N VAL A 79 4.62 9.25 0.35
CA VAL A 79 5.98 9.09 -0.16
C VAL A 79 5.94 8.53 -1.57
N ASN A 80 6.99 8.77 -2.35
CA ASN A 80 7.08 8.34 -3.74
C ASN A 80 8.26 7.37 -3.89
N ALA A 81 7.99 6.08 -4.02
CA ALA A 81 9.02 5.12 -4.43
C ALA A 81 9.34 5.37 -5.90
N ILE A 82 10.60 5.65 -6.22
CA ILE A 82 11.05 5.99 -7.57
C ILE A 82 11.77 4.79 -8.16
N TRP A 83 11.15 4.20 -9.18
CA TRP A 83 11.62 3.03 -9.91
C TRP A 83 12.43 3.43 -11.13
N ARG A 84 13.53 2.72 -11.37
CA ARG A 84 14.46 2.93 -12.48
C ARG A 84 14.93 1.58 -13.00
N HIS A 85 15.28 1.50 -14.27
CA HIS A 85 15.83 0.28 -14.83
C HIS A 85 17.14 -0.11 -14.13
N THR A 86 18.07 0.84 -14.03
CA THR A 86 19.32 0.70 -13.29
C THR A 86 19.50 1.86 -12.30
N LEU A 87 20.49 1.75 -11.41
CA LEU A 87 20.83 2.83 -10.46
C LEU A 87 21.26 4.14 -11.13
N THR A 88 21.58 4.13 -12.43
CA THR A 88 22.00 5.32 -13.20
C THR A 88 20.97 5.74 -14.24
N SER A 89 19.83 5.05 -14.33
CA SER A 89 18.80 5.31 -15.34
C SER A 89 17.99 6.58 -15.03
N GLY A 90 17.50 7.22 -16.10
CA GLY A 90 16.67 8.44 -16.03
C GLY A 90 15.18 8.16 -15.87
N SER A 91 14.37 9.21 -15.78
CA SER A 91 12.90 9.12 -15.64
C SER A 91 12.19 8.50 -16.84
N ASN A 92 12.84 8.44 -17.99
CA ASN A 92 12.36 7.78 -19.21
C ASN A 92 12.74 6.30 -19.29
N ASP A 93 13.42 5.76 -18.26
CA ASP A 93 13.99 4.42 -18.26
C ASP A 93 13.69 3.72 -16.92
N VAL A 94 12.51 3.09 -16.85
CA VAL A 94 11.90 2.58 -15.60
C VAL A 94 11.88 1.05 -15.56
N MET A 95 11.19 0.44 -16.52
CA MET A 95 10.99 -1.01 -16.69
C MET A 95 10.34 -1.24 -18.06
N ASP A 96 10.53 -2.40 -18.67
CA ASP A 96 9.96 -2.70 -19.99
C ASP A 96 8.43 -2.69 -19.91
N PRO A 97 7.72 -2.04 -20.87
CA PRO A 97 6.26 -2.01 -20.88
C PRO A 97 5.58 -3.39 -20.89
N SER A 98 6.28 -4.46 -21.29
CA SER A 98 5.80 -5.85 -21.19
C SER A 98 5.64 -6.35 -19.76
N HIS A 99 6.29 -5.71 -18.77
CA HIS A 99 6.25 -6.11 -17.37
C HIS A 99 4.96 -5.66 -16.67
N LEU A 100 3.85 -6.17 -17.18
CA LEU A 100 2.51 -5.94 -16.69
C LEU A 100 2.28 -6.69 -15.37
N GLY A 101 1.75 -6.00 -14.36
CA GLY A 101 1.34 -6.59 -13.10
C GLY A 101 1.06 -5.55 -12.01
N PRO A 102 0.88 -5.97 -10.75
CA PRO A 102 0.56 -5.07 -9.66
C PRO A 102 1.77 -4.28 -9.15
N THR A 103 1.48 -3.16 -8.48
CA THR A 103 2.40 -2.53 -7.52
C THR A 103 1.85 -2.66 -6.11
N ILE A 104 2.73 -2.87 -5.13
CA ILE A 104 2.36 -3.17 -3.74
C ILE A 104 3.34 -2.49 -2.80
N ALA A 105 2.90 -2.05 -1.62
CA ALA A 105 3.79 -1.59 -0.56
C ALA A 105 3.41 -2.13 0.82
N TYR A 106 4.42 -2.44 1.63
CA TYR A 106 4.28 -2.95 2.99
C TYR A 106 5.14 -2.14 3.96
N LEU A 107 4.71 -2.10 5.22
CA LEU A 107 5.51 -1.61 6.33
C LEU A 107 5.80 -2.73 7.33
N LYS A 108 6.96 -2.65 8.01
CA LYS A 108 7.32 -3.45 9.18
C LYS A 108 7.88 -2.53 10.25
N LYS A 109 7.27 -2.49 11.45
CA LYS A 109 7.84 -1.78 12.59
C LYS A 109 9.09 -2.52 13.06
N VAL A 110 10.18 -1.80 13.29
CA VAL A 110 11.46 -2.38 13.73
C VAL A 110 12.05 -1.59 14.88
N GLY A 111 12.99 -2.21 15.60
CA GLY A 111 13.78 -1.55 16.63
C GLY A 111 14.83 -0.61 16.01
N ASP A 112 15.55 -1.10 15.02
CA ASP A 112 16.54 -0.34 14.25
C ASP A 112 16.45 -0.71 12.76
N ALA A 113 16.03 0.25 11.93
CA ALA A 113 15.85 0.08 10.48
C ALA A 113 17.17 -0.05 9.72
N LYS A 114 18.32 0.24 10.34
CA LYS A 114 19.63 0.02 9.69
C LYS A 114 20.09 -1.44 9.80
N THR A 115 19.61 -2.18 10.80
CA THR A 115 20.11 -3.53 11.13
C THR A 115 19.06 -4.63 10.97
N ASP A 116 17.76 -4.33 11.07
CA ASP A 116 16.72 -5.33 10.85
C ASP A 116 16.75 -5.83 9.39
N VAL A 117 16.95 -7.13 9.20
CA VAL A 117 17.10 -7.78 7.88
C VAL A 117 15.80 -7.92 7.09
N GLY A 118 14.65 -7.60 7.69
CA GLY A 118 13.36 -7.58 7.03
C GLY A 118 12.62 -8.93 7.04
N TYR A 119 13.30 -10.05 6.79
CA TYR A 119 12.62 -11.36 6.73
C TYR A 119 11.96 -11.75 8.07
N GLY A 120 10.90 -12.56 7.98
CA GLY A 120 10.08 -12.96 9.12
C GLY A 120 8.81 -12.12 9.30
N ALA A 121 8.21 -12.21 10.49
CA ALA A 121 6.93 -11.58 10.83
C ALA A 121 7.03 -10.04 10.97
N GLY A 122 5.89 -9.37 10.97
CA GLY A 122 5.76 -7.94 11.27
C GLY A 122 5.32 -7.07 10.09
N TRP A 123 5.12 -7.66 8.91
CA TRP A 123 4.72 -6.93 7.70
C TRP A 123 3.22 -6.72 7.63
N PHE A 124 2.78 -5.54 7.20
CA PHE A 124 1.38 -5.26 6.86
C PHE A 124 1.33 -4.42 5.58
N LYS A 125 0.38 -4.74 4.70
CA LYS A 125 0.21 -4.07 3.41
C LYS A 125 -0.42 -2.70 3.61
N ILE A 126 0.10 -1.66 2.97
CA ILE A 126 -0.42 -0.28 3.07
C ILE A 126 -0.87 0.31 1.73
N GLN A 127 -0.48 -0.31 0.62
CA GLN A 127 -0.91 0.08 -0.72
C GLN A 127 -0.88 -1.13 -1.64
N GLU A 128 -1.84 -1.16 -2.57
CA GLU A 128 -1.80 -2.02 -3.74
C GLU A 128 -2.50 -1.36 -4.93
N ASP A 129 -2.05 -1.67 -6.15
CA ASP A 129 -2.71 -1.31 -7.40
C ASP A 129 -2.52 -2.46 -8.39
N GLY A 130 -3.62 -3.15 -8.69
CA GLY A 130 -3.64 -4.35 -9.53
C GLY A 130 -4.01 -4.03 -10.98
N TYR A 131 -5.01 -4.76 -11.48
CA TYR A 131 -5.57 -4.57 -12.82
C TYR A 131 -6.92 -3.87 -12.72
N ASN A 132 -7.02 -2.69 -13.34
CA ASN A 132 -8.22 -1.87 -13.32
C ASN A 132 -8.54 -1.39 -14.74
N ASN A 133 -9.68 -1.84 -15.30
CA ASN A 133 -10.18 -1.42 -16.61
C ASN A 133 -9.13 -1.50 -17.75
N GLY A 134 -8.37 -2.60 -17.83
CA GLY A 134 -7.34 -2.74 -18.87
C GLY A 134 -5.95 -2.26 -18.46
N VAL A 135 -5.79 -1.58 -17.33
CA VAL A 135 -4.54 -0.93 -16.94
C VAL A 135 -3.96 -1.55 -15.69
N TRP A 136 -2.70 -1.95 -15.75
CA TRP A 136 -1.92 -2.49 -14.64
C TRP A 136 -1.26 -1.39 -13.81
N GLY A 137 -1.08 -1.66 -12.52
CA GLY A 137 -0.33 -0.78 -11.61
C GLY A 137 1.08 -0.47 -12.13
N THR A 138 1.82 -1.48 -12.61
CA THR A 138 3.17 -1.26 -13.18
C THR A 138 3.14 -0.33 -14.39
N SER A 139 2.14 -0.44 -15.27
CA SER A 139 1.98 0.46 -16.43
C SER A 139 1.80 1.91 -15.99
N LYS A 140 1.07 2.16 -14.89
CA LYS A 140 0.91 3.52 -14.35
C LYS A 140 2.24 4.06 -13.84
N VAL A 141 3.05 3.24 -13.16
CA VAL A 141 4.38 3.64 -12.67
C VAL A 141 5.34 3.92 -13.84
N ILE A 142 5.40 3.03 -14.83
CA ILE A 142 6.22 3.20 -16.04
C ILE A 142 5.84 4.51 -16.76
N ASN A 143 4.55 4.74 -16.99
CA ASN A 143 4.06 5.93 -17.69
C ASN A 143 4.11 7.22 -16.85
N ASN A 144 4.34 7.12 -15.54
CA ASN A 144 4.46 8.24 -14.61
C ASN A 144 5.91 8.42 -14.14
N ALA A 145 6.88 8.27 -15.04
CA ALA A 145 8.30 8.53 -14.76
C ALA A 145 8.88 7.72 -13.58
N GLY A 146 8.35 6.52 -13.34
CA GLY A 146 8.76 5.61 -12.27
C GLY A 146 8.20 5.96 -10.89
N ILE A 147 7.24 6.88 -10.80
CA ILE A 147 6.69 7.32 -9.52
C ILE A 147 5.59 6.37 -9.04
N HIS A 148 5.86 5.67 -7.93
CA HIS A 148 4.93 4.84 -7.18
C HIS A 148 4.56 5.55 -5.87
N ALA A 149 3.38 6.19 -5.85
CA ALA A 149 2.89 6.94 -4.70
C ALA A 149 2.31 6.02 -3.62
N ILE A 150 2.78 6.18 -2.38
CA ILE A 150 2.44 5.32 -1.24
C ILE A 150 2.03 6.22 -0.06
N LYS A 151 0.78 6.07 0.41
CA LYS A 151 0.25 6.79 1.57
C LYS A 151 0.72 6.11 2.86
N ILE A 152 1.37 6.85 3.74
CA ILE A 152 1.70 6.37 5.08
C ILE A 152 0.46 6.56 5.98
N PRO A 153 -0.05 5.50 6.63
CA PRO A 153 -1.21 5.65 7.50
C PRO A 153 -0.92 6.56 8.71
N ASP A 154 -1.85 7.45 9.05
CA ASP A 154 -1.74 8.44 10.13
C ASP A 154 -1.98 7.86 11.53
N CYS A 155 -2.58 6.67 11.61
CA CYS A 155 -2.91 5.98 12.85
C CYS A 155 -1.79 5.09 13.40
N LEU A 156 -0.64 5.03 12.72
CA LEU A 156 0.51 4.24 13.17
C LEU A 156 1.17 4.86 14.39
N ALA A 157 1.95 4.04 15.10
CA ALA A 157 2.86 4.53 16.12
C ALA A 157 4.10 5.18 15.48
N ASP A 158 4.72 6.10 16.20
CA ASP A 158 5.98 6.70 15.79
C ASP A 158 7.15 5.70 15.90
N GLY A 159 8.24 6.03 15.21
CA GLY A 159 9.52 5.34 15.26
C GLY A 159 9.91 4.69 13.94
N GLN A 160 10.90 3.80 14.01
CA GLN A 160 11.52 3.23 12.82
C GLN A 160 10.71 2.09 12.18
N TYR A 161 10.69 2.08 10.84
CA TYR A 161 10.04 1.08 10.01
C TYR A 161 10.94 0.72 8.81
N LEU A 162 10.74 -0.48 8.26
CA LEU A 162 11.10 -0.79 6.89
C LEU A 162 9.87 -0.57 6.00
N LEU A 163 10.07 0.14 4.88
CA LEU A 163 9.09 0.27 3.80
C LEU A 163 9.56 -0.60 2.62
N ARG A 164 8.81 -1.66 2.35
CA ARG A 164 9.03 -2.54 1.19
C ARG A 164 8.09 -2.11 0.07
N ALA A 165 8.62 -1.55 -1.00
CA ALA A 165 7.87 -1.29 -2.22
C ALA A 165 8.16 -2.41 -3.23
N GLU A 166 7.14 -2.83 -3.98
CA GLU A 166 7.22 -3.97 -4.88
C GLU A 166 6.48 -3.71 -6.19
N MET A 167 7.10 -4.13 -7.29
CA MET A 167 6.44 -4.37 -8.57
C MET A 167 6.54 -5.85 -8.90
N ILE A 168 5.44 -6.44 -9.37
CA ILE A 168 5.42 -7.83 -9.83
C ILE A 168 5.15 -7.83 -11.32
N ALA A 169 6.01 -8.43 -12.12
CA ALA A 169 5.81 -8.61 -13.55
C ALA A 169 5.28 -10.01 -13.84
N LEU A 170 4.19 -10.09 -14.61
CA LEU A 170 3.42 -11.31 -14.84
C LEU A 170 3.49 -11.82 -16.28
N HIS A 171 4.34 -11.25 -17.13
CA HIS A 171 4.48 -11.68 -18.52
C HIS A 171 4.91 -13.15 -18.66
N GLY A 172 5.72 -13.65 -17.72
CA GLY A 172 6.09 -15.07 -17.63
C GLY A 172 5.18 -15.93 -16.76
N ALA A 173 4.18 -15.35 -16.07
CA ALA A 173 3.45 -15.98 -14.97
C ALA A 173 2.44 -17.07 -15.39
N GLY A 174 2.31 -17.37 -16.69
CA GLY A 174 1.53 -18.52 -17.16
C GLY A 174 2.12 -19.87 -16.74
N SER A 175 3.35 -19.88 -16.23
CA SER A 175 4.07 -21.06 -15.76
C SER A 175 4.51 -20.89 -14.29
N PRO A 176 4.65 -22.00 -13.52
CA PRO A 176 5.20 -21.94 -12.16
C PRO A 176 6.58 -21.25 -12.13
N LYS A 177 6.82 -20.41 -11.12
CA LYS A 177 8.02 -19.57 -10.97
C LYS A 177 8.26 -18.58 -12.13
N GLY A 178 7.22 -18.31 -12.94
CA GLY A 178 7.29 -17.35 -14.05
C GLY A 178 6.96 -15.90 -13.67
N ALA A 179 6.29 -15.67 -12.54
CA ALA A 179 6.14 -14.32 -11.99
C ALA A 179 7.49 -13.80 -11.47
N GLN A 180 7.78 -12.54 -11.77
CA GLN A 180 9.03 -11.88 -11.43
C GLN A 180 8.76 -10.76 -10.42
N LEU A 181 9.36 -10.84 -9.24
CA LEU A 181 9.10 -9.94 -8.13
C LEU A 181 10.31 -9.03 -7.91
N TYR A 182 10.09 -7.72 -7.98
CA TYR A 182 11.10 -6.68 -7.79
C TYR A 182 10.74 -5.91 -6.53
N MET A 183 11.59 -5.95 -5.50
CA MET A 183 11.32 -5.23 -4.26
C MET A 183 12.61 -4.73 -3.62
N GLU A 184 12.56 -3.54 -3.04
CA GLU A 184 13.61 -3.03 -2.17
C GLU A 184 13.00 -2.49 -0.88
N CYS A 185 13.83 -2.40 0.17
CA CYS A 185 13.43 -1.85 1.46
C CYS A 185 14.09 -0.50 1.72
N ALA A 186 13.25 0.51 1.95
CA ALA A 186 13.65 1.79 2.49
C ALA A 186 13.61 1.77 4.03
N GLN A 187 14.56 2.47 4.64
CA GLN A 187 14.72 2.64 6.07
C GLN A 187 14.10 3.99 6.44
N ILE A 188 12.97 3.98 7.14
CA ILE A 188 12.23 5.20 7.45
C ILE A 188 12.00 5.36 8.95
N ASN A 189 11.88 6.61 9.40
CA ASN A 189 11.41 6.96 10.73
C ASN A 189 10.09 7.73 10.58
N ILE A 190 9.00 7.14 11.06
CA ILE A 190 7.68 7.75 11.02
C ILE A 190 7.51 8.62 12.28
N SER A 191 7.00 9.83 12.10
CA SER A 191 6.65 10.73 13.20
C SER A 191 5.29 11.38 13.01
N GLY A 192 4.64 11.75 14.12
CA GLY A 192 3.34 12.42 14.12
C GLY A 192 2.15 11.48 13.90
N GLY A 193 2.34 10.17 14.08
CA GLY A 193 1.28 9.19 14.08
C GLY A 193 0.48 9.20 15.39
N SER A 194 -0.80 8.86 15.31
CA SER A 194 -1.67 8.89 16.51
C SER A 194 -1.56 7.66 17.41
N ALA A 195 -0.81 6.61 16.98
CA ALA A 195 -0.67 5.34 17.70
C ALA A 195 -1.99 4.65 18.07
N LYS A 196 -3.07 4.89 17.30
CA LYS A 196 -4.41 4.36 17.56
C LYS A 196 -4.65 2.97 16.94
N ALA A 197 -3.75 2.47 16.11
CA ALA A 197 -3.91 1.19 15.44
C ALA A 197 -2.74 0.23 15.70
N SER A 198 -3.08 -1.06 15.76
CA SER A 198 -2.14 -2.18 15.74
C SER A 198 -2.50 -3.07 14.55
N PRO A 199 -1.83 -2.92 13.39
CA PRO A 199 -2.13 -3.71 12.20
C PRO A 199 -1.94 -5.21 12.48
N ALA A 200 -2.81 -6.05 11.92
CA ALA A 200 -2.49 -7.47 11.79
C ALA A 200 -1.24 -7.61 10.91
N THR A 201 -0.27 -8.41 11.36
CA THR A 201 1.01 -8.56 10.66
C THR A 201 1.22 -9.98 10.17
N TYR A 202 2.07 -10.11 9.16
CA TYR A 202 2.33 -11.33 8.42
C TYR A 202 3.84 -11.50 8.19
N SER A 203 4.23 -12.70 7.75
CA SER A 203 5.63 -13.03 7.49
C SER A 203 6.00 -12.91 6.02
N ILE A 204 7.16 -12.32 5.75
CA ILE A 204 7.80 -12.40 4.43
C ILE A 204 9.15 -13.09 4.62
N PRO A 205 9.38 -14.30 4.04
CA PRO A 205 8.46 -15.08 3.22
C PRO A 205 7.27 -15.64 4.01
N GLY A 206 6.20 -16.01 3.28
CA GLY A 206 4.98 -16.61 3.86
C GLY A 206 3.67 -16.01 3.34
N ILE A 207 3.64 -14.71 3.04
CA ILE A 207 2.44 -14.04 2.47
C ILE A 207 2.09 -14.50 1.06
N TYR A 208 3.05 -15.03 0.31
CA TYR A 208 2.89 -15.46 -1.08
C TYR A 208 3.10 -16.97 -1.19
N LYS A 209 2.31 -17.60 -2.04
CA LYS A 209 2.49 -18.99 -2.48
C LYS A 209 2.71 -19.02 -3.97
N GLN A 210 3.52 -19.98 -4.43
CA GLN A 210 3.89 -20.08 -5.84
C GLN A 210 2.68 -20.29 -6.77
N ASN A 211 1.60 -20.85 -6.22
CA ASN A 211 0.34 -21.14 -6.90
C ASN A 211 -0.78 -20.16 -6.53
N ASP A 212 -0.49 -19.03 -5.88
CA ASP A 212 -1.50 -17.99 -5.68
C ASP A 212 -2.03 -17.53 -7.05
N PRO A 213 -3.35 -17.27 -7.18
CA PRO A 213 -3.96 -16.89 -8.46
C PRO A 213 -3.45 -15.56 -9.01
N GLY A 214 -2.78 -14.75 -8.18
CA GLY A 214 -2.09 -13.54 -8.59
C GLY A 214 -0.67 -13.74 -9.12
N LEU A 215 -0.08 -14.93 -8.94
CA LEU A 215 1.31 -15.27 -9.25
C LEU A 215 1.47 -16.42 -10.25
N LEU A 216 0.48 -17.30 -10.37
CA LEU A 216 0.34 -18.28 -11.45
C LEU A 216 -0.90 -17.93 -12.26
N VAL A 217 -0.71 -17.13 -13.31
CA VAL A 217 -1.80 -16.51 -14.08
C VAL A 217 -1.37 -16.24 -15.52
N ASN A 218 -2.27 -16.53 -16.47
CA ASN A 218 -2.10 -16.12 -17.86
C ASN A 218 -2.78 -14.77 -18.11
N ILE A 219 -1.98 -13.71 -18.18
CA ILE A 219 -2.49 -12.35 -18.39
C ILE A 219 -2.91 -12.05 -19.83
N TYR A 220 -2.46 -12.85 -20.81
CA TYR A 220 -2.72 -12.59 -22.24
C TYR A 220 -4.16 -12.91 -22.67
N GLY A 221 -4.91 -13.63 -21.85
CA GLY A 221 -6.34 -13.88 -22.03
C GLY A 221 -7.26 -12.90 -21.29
N MET A 222 -6.70 -11.93 -20.56
CA MET A 222 -7.49 -10.97 -19.78
C MET A 222 -8.15 -9.93 -20.69
N THR A 223 -9.40 -9.61 -20.38
CA THR A 223 -10.14 -8.49 -20.98
C THR A 223 -10.17 -7.32 -20.00
N SER A 224 -10.59 -6.13 -20.44
CA SER A 224 -10.73 -4.97 -19.56
C SER A 224 -11.67 -5.19 -18.37
N ALA A 225 -12.56 -6.19 -18.44
CA ALA A 225 -13.48 -6.57 -17.37
C ALA A 225 -12.95 -7.70 -16.48
N SER A 226 -11.78 -8.28 -16.78
CA SER A 226 -11.17 -9.32 -15.94
C SER A 226 -10.82 -8.78 -14.56
N VAL A 227 -10.99 -9.63 -13.54
CA VAL A 227 -10.60 -9.33 -12.17
C VAL A 227 -9.26 -9.99 -11.87
N TYR A 228 -8.31 -9.21 -11.36
CA TYR A 228 -7.03 -9.71 -10.88
C TYR A 228 -7.03 -9.79 -9.36
N THR A 229 -6.59 -10.92 -8.80
CA THR A 229 -6.40 -11.06 -7.35
C THR A 229 -4.96 -10.71 -6.99
N ILE A 230 -4.78 -9.56 -6.35
CA ILE A 230 -3.45 -9.13 -5.87
C ILE A 230 -3.00 -10.09 -4.75
N PRO A 231 -1.76 -10.63 -4.80
CA PRO A 231 -1.30 -11.57 -3.79
C PRO A 231 -1.07 -10.91 -2.42
N GLY A 232 -1.00 -11.74 -1.38
CA GLY A 232 -0.76 -11.28 0.00
C GLY A 232 -2.02 -10.82 0.74
N PRO A 233 -1.86 -10.31 1.98
CA PRO A 233 -2.98 -9.90 2.83
C PRO A 233 -3.69 -8.65 2.28
N SER A 234 -4.90 -8.37 2.78
CA SER A 234 -5.62 -7.13 2.46
C SER A 234 -4.86 -5.88 2.94
N VAL A 235 -5.09 -4.75 2.26
CA VAL A 235 -4.54 -3.44 2.66
C VAL A 235 -5.05 -3.07 4.06
N PHE A 236 -4.12 -2.69 4.93
CA PHE A 236 -4.43 -2.08 6.21
C PHE A 236 -5.02 -0.69 6.02
N THR A 237 -6.12 -0.42 6.73
CA THR A 237 -6.75 0.90 6.78
C THR A 237 -6.86 1.36 8.22
N CYS A 238 -6.59 2.64 8.48
CA CYS A 238 -6.95 3.26 9.75
C CYS A 238 -8.47 3.17 9.95
N ALA A 239 -8.92 2.76 11.13
CA ALA A 239 -10.34 2.82 11.46
C ALA A 239 -10.82 4.26 11.28
N ALA A 240 -11.93 4.45 10.56
CA ALA A 240 -12.59 5.74 10.52
C ALA A 240 -12.89 6.14 11.97
N GLY A 241 -12.29 7.24 12.43
CA GLY A 241 -12.49 7.71 13.79
C GLY A 241 -13.99 7.83 14.03
N SER A 242 -14.54 7.00 14.91
CA SER A 242 -15.81 7.33 15.55
C SER A 242 -15.57 8.68 16.19
N GLY A 243 -16.19 9.72 15.62
CA GLY A 243 -16.12 11.07 16.17
C GLY A 243 -16.33 10.98 17.66
N ALA A 244 -15.50 11.70 18.41
CA ALA A 244 -15.61 11.80 19.86
C ALA A 244 -17.09 11.91 20.22
N GLY A 245 -17.64 10.85 20.83
CA GLY A 245 -18.94 10.92 21.45
C GLY A 245 -18.89 12.13 22.35
N GLN A 246 -19.74 13.11 22.04
CA GLN A 246 -19.98 14.26 22.87
C GLN A 246 -20.36 13.69 24.23
N ALA A 247 -19.39 13.64 25.15
CA ALA A 247 -19.65 13.41 26.55
C ALA A 247 -20.45 14.63 26.98
N THR A 248 -21.77 14.48 27.03
CA THR A 248 -22.65 15.47 27.65
C THR A 248 -22.25 15.53 29.12
N THR A 249 -21.50 16.57 29.48
CA THR A 249 -21.21 16.92 30.86
C THR A 249 -22.51 17.38 31.51
N THR A 250 -23.22 16.47 32.19
CA THR A 250 -24.15 16.87 33.25
C THR A 250 -23.34 17.17 34.50
N GLU A 251 -23.14 18.45 34.77
CA GLU A 251 -22.51 18.95 35.98
C GLU A 251 -23.50 18.99 37.16
N ALA A 252 -22.91 18.83 38.35
CA ALA A 252 -23.47 18.48 39.65
C ALA A 252 -24.63 19.33 40.21
N GLY A 253 -25.55 18.64 40.90
CA GLY A 253 -26.38 19.20 41.95
C GLY A 253 -26.09 18.53 43.30
N SER A 254 -25.15 19.09 44.06
CA SER A 254 -24.88 18.69 45.45
C SER A 254 -26.00 19.18 46.36
N ARG A 255 -26.72 18.27 47.04
CA ARG A 255 -27.55 18.59 48.21
C ARG A 255 -27.32 17.57 49.31
N ASN A 256 -26.82 18.10 50.42
CA ASN A 256 -26.54 17.48 51.70
C ASN A 256 -27.87 17.08 52.37
N GLY A 257 -28.03 15.80 52.75
CA GLY A 257 -29.23 15.30 53.42
C GLY A 257 -28.89 14.66 54.77
N ARG A 258 -29.31 15.31 55.86
CA ARG A 258 -29.47 14.71 57.19
C ARG A 258 -30.93 14.92 57.65
N ASN A 259 -31.50 13.81 58.12
CA ASN A 259 -32.85 13.53 58.65
C ASN A 259 -33.60 14.67 59.34
N VAL A 260 -34.93 14.72 59.17
CA VAL A 260 -35.99 14.76 60.23
C VAL A 260 -37.37 14.34 59.63
N GLU A 261 -37.97 13.34 60.29
CA GLU A 261 -39.40 12.99 60.57
C GLU A 261 -40.57 13.28 59.59
N ASP A 262 -41.27 12.18 59.20
CA ASP A 262 -42.72 11.81 59.36
C ASP A 262 -43.89 12.82 59.08
N PRO A 263 -45.15 12.37 58.93
CA PRO A 263 -45.78 11.52 57.90
C PRO A 263 -46.92 12.24 57.13
N ASP A 264 -47.55 11.48 56.22
CA ASP A 264 -49.01 11.38 56.04
C ASP A 264 -49.64 11.90 54.73
N LEU A 265 -50.71 11.18 54.34
CA LEU A 265 -51.79 11.48 53.39
C LEU A 265 -51.65 11.08 51.91
N LEU A 266 -52.10 9.84 51.66
CA LEU A 266 -53.32 9.48 50.90
C LEU A 266 -53.58 10.09 49.50
N ALA A 267 -53.88 9.16 48.59
CA ALA A 267 -54.93 9.18 47.55
C ALA A 267 -54.48 9.17 46.07
N ALA A 268 -54.70 8.02 45.43
CA ALA A 268 -55.18 7.94 44.04
C ALA A 268 -56.71 8.28 44.03
N PRO A 269 -57.47 8.32 42.90
CA PRO A 269 -57.14 8.14 41.48
C PRO A 269 -57.84 9.17 40.54
N ARG A 270 -57.63 9.10 39.22
CA ARG A 270 -58.70 9.01 38.17
C ARG A 270 -58.21 9.40 36.78
N ALA A 271 -58.64 8.59 35.82
CA ALA A 271 -58.65 8.85 34.40
C ALA A 271 -59.73 9.88 34.00
N LEU A 272 -59.54 10.56 32.86
CA LEU A 272 -60.66 10.87 31.97
C LEU A 272 -60.20 10.99 30.50
N VAL A 273 -61.10 10.49 29.66
CA VAL A 273 -61.13 10.26 28.21
C VAL A 273 -61.64 11.51 27.47
N HIS A 274 -61.28 11.70 26.18
CA HIS A 274 -62.16 12.09 25.02
C HIS A 274 -61.26 12.31 23.77
N THR A 275 -61.25 11.44 22.73
CA THR A 275 -62.17 11.21 21.58
C THR A 275 -62.31 12.35 20.55
N HIS A 276 -61.80 12.10 19.33
CA HIS A 276 -62.46 12.13 17.99
C HIS A 276 -61.38 12.36 16.89
N ALA A 277 -61.14 11.45 15.93
CA ALA A 277 -61.91 11.17 14.69
C ALA A 277 -62.00 12.42 13.78
N ASN A 278 -61.80 12.42 12.45
CA ASN A 278 -61.84 11.35 11.45
C ASN A 278 -61.35 11.89 10.08
N ASN A 279 -60.82 11.00 9.24
CA ASN A 279 -61.09 10.83 7.80
C ASN A 279 -60.71 11.86 6.70
N ARG A 280 -59.91 11.32 5.75
CA ARG A 280 -60.24 10.94 4.33
C ARG A 280 -59.72 11.79 3.17
N ARG A 281 -59.11 11.02 2.25
CA ARG A 281 -59.22 10.97 0.76
C ARG A 281 -58.77 12.22 -0.01
N GLY A 282 -58.11 12.09 -1.15
CA GLY A 282 -57.81 10.94 -2.00
C GLY A 282 -57.60 11.43 -3.45
N GLU A 283 -56.94 10.59 -4.26
CA GLU A 283 -57.11 10.46 -5.73
C GLU A 283 -56.71 11.69 -6.60
N GLU A 284 -56.23 11.60 -7.85
CA GLU A 284 -55.73 10.57 -8.78
C GLU A 284 -55.25 11.31 -10.05
N GLN A 285 -54.36 10.68 -10.83
CA GLN A 285 -54.20 10.73 -12.31
C GLN A 285 -53.89 12.10 -13.01
N GLY A 286 -53.15 12.19 -14.12
CA GLY A 286 -52.56 11.20 -15.03
C GLY A 286 -51.95 11.88 -16.28
N ALA A 287 -51.15 11.09 -17.00
CA ALA A 287 -50.83 11.08 -18.44
C ALA A 287 -50.38 12.35 -19.19
N LYS A 288 -49.14 12.32 -19.72
CA LYS A 288 -48.84 12.17 -21.16
C LYS A 288 -47.40 11.68 -21.36
#